data_AF-A0A2V9SX57-F1
#
_entry.id   AF-A0A2V9SX57-F1
#
_cell.length_a   1.000
_cell.length_b   1.000
_cell.length_c   1.000
_cell.angle_alpha   90.00
_cell.angle_beta   90.00
_cell.angle_gamma   90.00
#
_symmetry.space_group_name_H-M   'P 1'
#
loop_
_entity.id
_entity.type
_entity.pdbx_description
1 polymer ?
#
loop_
_entity_poly.entity_id
_entity_poly.type
_entity_poly.pdbx_seq_one_letter_code
_entity_poly.pdbx_strand_id
1 'polypeptide(L)'
;MGTAVAVEPNLGAVQFQEFSRSVIPATEQQVASWYAAYTCSRCEKSVARQMEERGINHFLPLYRSWRHWKDRRKQIELALFPGYVFVRMAIEERLRVLQLSGVVRLVSVNGKPAALPEQDIEALR
;
A
#
# COMPACT_ATOMS: atom_id res chain seq x y z
N MET A 1 77.34 13.89 -11.96
CA MET A 1 76.23 14.47 -11.18
C MET A 1 75.06 13.51 -11.37
N GLY A 2 74.94 12.44 -10.57
CA GLY A 2 74.37 12.44 -9.20
C GLY A 2 72.85 12.49 -9.34
N THR A 3 72.03 11.50 -9.02
CA THR A 3 72.16 10.34 -8.12
C THR A 3 71.14 9.26 -8.52
N ALA A 4 71.57 7.99 -8.50
CA ALA A 4 70.66 6.85 -8.35
C ALA A 4 70.26 6.74 -6.87
N VAL A 5 68.98 6.50 -6.59
CA VAL A 5 68.51 6.06 -5.27
C VAL A 5 67.75 4.77 -5.49
N ALA A 6 68.27 3.70 -4.92
CA ALA A 6 67.57 2.44 -4.70
C ALA A 6 67.66 2.13 -3.19
N VAL A 7 66.80 1.21 -2.74
CA VAL A 7 66.83 0.50 -1.43
C VAL A 7 66.17 1.32 -0.29
N GLU A 8 65.18 0.87 0.48
CA GLU A 8 64.57 -0.43 0.79
C GLU A 8 63.13 -0.24 1.36
N PRO A 9 62.32 -1.31 1.48
CA PRO A 9 60.89 -1.27 1.78
C PRO A 9 60.63 -1.23 3.29
N ASN A 10 59.65 -0.44 3.73
CA ASN A 10 59.15 -0.55 5.09
C ASN A 10 58.01 -1.58 5.14
N LEU A 11 58.35 -2.82 5.50
CA LEU A 11 57.42 -3.80 6.05
C LEU A 11 57.08 -3.36 7.48
N GLY A 12 55.82 -3.02 7.75
CA GLY A 12 55.39 -2.83 9.13
C GLY A 12 54.07 -2.11 9.28
N ALA A 13 52.96 -2.80 9.03
CA ALA A 13 51.77 -2.82 9.87
C ALA A 13 50.60 -3.43 9.08
N VAL A 14 50.37 -4.72 9.30
CA VAL A 14 49.05 -5.30 9.15
C VAL A 14 48.10 -4.55 10.09
N GLN A 15 47.10 -3.88 9.53
CA GLN A 15 45.95 -3.39 10.27
C GLN A 15 44.69 -3.91 9.57
N PHE A 16 44.34 -5.15 9.91
CA PHE A 16 43.01 -5.69 9.72
C PHE A 16 42.09 -5.05 10.77
N GLN A 17 41.27 -4.08 10.37
CA GLN A 17 40.00 -3.73 11.01
C GLN A 17 39.04 -3.28 9.90
N GLU A 18 38.16 -4.17 9.45
CA GLU A 18 36.76 -4.30 9.90
C GLU A 18 35.80 -3.66 8.89
N PHE A 19 35.12 -4.53 8.13
CA PHE A 19 33.69 -4.42 7.86
C PHE A 19 33.10 -3.00 7.75
N SER A 20 33.42 -2.28 6.68
CA SER A 20 32.36 -1.48 6.06
C SER A 20 31.55 -2.44 5.19
N ARG A 21 30.54 -3.06 5.82
CA ARG A 21 29.28 -3.31 5.10
C ARG A 21 29.04 -2.03 4.31
N SER A 22 29.15 -2.09 2.99
CA SER A 22 28.47 -1.12 2.15
C SER A 22 27.02 -1.24 2.58
N VAL A 23 26.61 -0.33 3.45
CA VAL A 23 25.23 -0.14 3.87
C VAL A 23 24.49 0.05 2.56
N ILE A 24 23.77 -0.98 2.15
CA ILE A 24 22.79 -0.86 1.08
C ILE A 24 21.77 0.09 1.68
N PRO A 25 21.53 1.30 1.13
CA PRO A 25 20.33 2.05 1.47
C PRO A 25 19.16 1.26 0.85
N ALA A 26 18.71 0.21 1.53
CA ALA A 26 17.50 -0.52 1.17
C ALA A 26 16.31 0.34 1.61
N THR A 27 16.12 1.45 0.90
CA THR A 27 14.87 2.19 0.89
C THR A 27 14.51 2.39 -0.58
N GLU A 28 14.31 1.26 -1.28
CA GLU A 28 13.31 1.27 -2.34
C GLU A 28 12.00 1.64 -1.63
N GLN A 29 11.61 2.91 -1.74
CA GLN A 29 10.29 3.36 -1.29
C GLN A 29 9.29 2.56 -2.12
N GLN A 30 8.72 1.53 -1.51
CA GLN A 30 7.68 0.72 -2.11
C GLN A 30 6.50 1.63 -2.42
N VAL A 31 6.31 1.92 -3.71
CA VAL A 31 5.32 2.91 -4.17
C VAL A 31 3.93 2.35 -3.93
N ALA A 32 3.29 2.80 -2.86
CA ALA A 32 1.91 2.42 -2.55
C ALA A 32 0.99 2.90 -3.68
N SER A 33 0.19 1.98 -4.22
CA SER A 33 -0.78 2.23 -5.28
C SER A 33 -2.19 2.00 -4.78
N TRP A 34 -3.18 2.57 -5.46
CA TRP A 34 -4.58 2.27 -5.19
C TRP A 34 -4.98 0.95 -5.83
N TYR A 35 -5.78 0.16 -5.13
CA TYR A 35 -6.37 -1.08 -5.62
C TYR A 35 -7.84 -1.13 -5.22
N ALA A 36 -8.66 -1.83 -6.00
CA ALA A 36 -10.04 -2.12 -5.62
C ALA A 36 -10.11 -3.49 -4.91
N ALA A 37 -10.65 -3.51 -3.69
CA ALA A 37 -11.04 -4.71 -2.97
C ALA A 37 -12.52 -5.00 -3.22
N TYR A 38 -12.83 -6.19 -3.71
CA TYR A 38 -14.19 -6.68 -3.82
C TYR A 38 -14.62 -7.28 -2.48
N THR A 39 -15.75 -6.83 -1.96
CA THR A 39 -16.30 -7.22 -0.66
C THR A 39 -17.57 -8.07 -0.81
N CYS A 40 -17.95 -8.78 0.24
CA CYS A 40 -19.29 -9.35 0.32
C CYS A 40 -20.37 -8.25 0.28
N SER A 41 -21.56 -8.65 -0.19
CA SER A 41 -22.72 -7.76 -0.28
C SER A 41 -23.01 -7.10 1.07
N ARG A 42 -23.14 -5.76 1.08
CA ARG A 42 -23.47 -4.97 2.29
C ARG A 42 -22.39 -4.97 3.37
N CYS A 43 -21.19 -5.47 3.07
CA CYS A 43 -20.06 -5.52 3.98
C CYS A 43 -19.13 -4.31 3.85
N GLU A 44 -19.36 -3.41 2.89
CA GLU A 44 -18.44 -2.35 2.49
C GLU A 44 -18.07 -1.45 3.68
N LYS A 45 -19.06 -1.01 4.44
CA LYS A 45 -18.85 -0.16 5.64
C LYS A 45 -18.14 -0.89 6.77
N SER A 46 -18.38 -2.20 6.91
CA SER A 46 -17.71 -3.02 7.92
C SER A 46 -16.24 -3.26 7.55
N VAL A 47 -15.95 -3.49 6.27
CA VAL A 47 -14.59 -3.61 5.75
C VAL A 47 -13.83 -2.30 5.90
N ALA A 48 -14.43 -1.16 5.52
CA ALA A 48 -13.84 0.16 5.70
C ALA A 48 -13.48 0.43 7.19
N ARG A 49 -14.39 0.12 8.11
CA ARG A 49 -14.13 0.23 9.55
C ARG A 49 -12.96 -0.67 10.01
N GLN A 50 -12.90 -1.93 9.55
CA GLN A 50 -11.78 -2.81 9.89
C GLN A 50 -10.45 -2.30 9.30
N MET A 51 -10.48 -1.68 8.11
CA MET A 51 -9.30 -1.03 7.52
C MET A 51 -8.84 0.14 8.38
N GLU A 52 -9.76 0.98 8.84
CA GLU A 52 -9.47 2.10 9.75
C GLU A 52 -8.85 1.62 11.07
N GLU A 53 -9.45 0.60 11.69
CA GLU A 53 -8.95 -0.02 12.93
C GLU A 53 -7.54 -0.62 12.79
N ARG A 54 -7.15 -1.05 11.57
CA ARG A 54 -5.82 -1.60 11.26
C ARG A 54 -4.85 -0.56 10.69
N GLY A 55 -5.24 0.72 10.59
CA GLY A 55 -4.42 1.78 10.00
C GLY A 55 -4.16 1.61 8.50
N ILE A 56 -5.05 0.92 7.78
CA ILE A 56 -4.96 0.71 6.34
C ILE A 56 -5.61 1.90 5.64
N ASN A 57 -4.84 2.59 4.80
CA ASN A 57 -5.34 3.69 3.98
C ASN A 57 -6.40 3.19 3.00
N HIS A 58 -7.61 3.72 3.10
CA HIS A 58 -8.74 3.27 2.30
C HIS A 58 -9.64 4.44 1.89
N PHE A 59 -10.51 4.16 0.94
CA PHE A 59 -11.53 5.08 0.47
C PHE A 59 -12.79 4.30 0.08
N LEU A 60 -13.93 4.70 0.64
CA LEU A 60 -15.24 4.16 0.33
C LEU A 60 -16.13 5.33 -0.11
N PRO A 61 -16.36 5.52 -1.42
CA PRO A 61 -17.23 6.59 -1.89
C PRO A 61 -18.68 6.28 -1.49
N LEU A 62 -19.30 7.20 -0.77
CA LEU A 62 -20.68 7.12 -0.28
C LEU A 62 -21.51 8.26 -0.86
N TYR A 63 -22.76 7.99 -1.21
CA TYR A 63 -23.74 9.00 -1.57
C TYR A 63 -24.98 8.89 -0.68
N ARG A 64 -25.71 10.00 -0.57
CA ARG A 64 -26.93 10.10 0.24
C ARG A 64 -28.16 9.87 -0.64
N SER A 65 -29.04 8.98 -0.20
CA SER A 65 -30.32 8.71 -0.85
C SER A 65 -31.46 8.84 0.15
N TRP A 66 -32.54 9.46 -0.27
CA TRP A 66 -33.80 9.40 0.47
C TRP A 66 -34.47 8.05 0.22
N ARG A 67 -34.77 7.32 1.29
CA ARG A 67 -35.64 6.15 1.22
C ARG A 67 -36.90 6.39 2.03
N HIS A 68 -38.02 6.06 1.41
CA HIS A 68 -39.31 6.00 2.07
C HIS A 68 -39.48 4.65 2.74
N TRP A 69 -39.71 4.68 4.04
CA TRP A 69 -40.35 3.58 4.75
C TRP A 69 -41.81 3.89 5.00
N LYS A 70 -42.58 2.83 5.27
CA LYS A 70 -44.03 2.83 5.42
C LYS A 70 -44.56 3.99 6.29
N ASP A 71 -43.78 4.44 7.29
CA ASP A 71 -44.14 5.57 8.15
C ASP A 71 -43.24 6.82 8.03
N ARG A 72 -42.03 6.73 7.43
CA ARG A 72 -41.05 7.85 7.49
C ARG A 72 -40.11 7.89 6.28
N ARG A 73 -39.70 9.10 5.89
CA ARG A 73 -38.56 9.32 4.98
C ARG A 73 -37.27 9.36 5.78
N LYS A 74 -36.27 8.56 5.44
CA LYS A 74 -34.94 8.59 6.06
C LYS A 74 -33.88 8.78 4.99
N GLN A 75 -32.94 9.68 5.25
CA GLN A 75 -31.73 9.80 4.46
C GLN A 75 -30.76 8.70 4.88
N ILE A 76 -30.30 7.90 3.91
CA ILE A 76 -29.33 6.83 4.13
C ILE A 76 -28.10 7.05 3.26
N GLU A 77 -26.96 6.56 3.73
CA GLU A 77 -25.71 6.55 2.95
C GLU A 77 -25.51 5.19 2.31
N LEU A 78 -25.35 5.18 0.99
CA LEU A 78 -25.12 3.99 0.18
C LEU A 78 -23.75 4.11 -0.50
N ALA A 79 -23.08 2.98 -0.71
CA ALA A 79 -21.84 2.94 -1.48
C ALA A 79 -22.12 3.30 -2.95
N LEU A 80 -21.32 4.21 -3.50
CA LEU A 80 -21.38 4.60 -4.90
C LEU A 80 -21.05 3.40 -5.81
N PHE A 81 -20.10 2.57 -5.37
CA PHE A 81 -19.76 1.30 -6.00
C PHE A 81 -20.06 0.16 -5.01
N PRO A 82 -21.28 -0.40 -5.02
CA PRO A 82 -21.64 -1.52 -4.15
C PRO A 82 -20.67 -2.69 -4.33
N GLY A 83 -20.27 -3.31 -3.22
CA GLY A 83 -19.31 -4.41 -3.21
C GLY A 83 -17.84 -4.02 -3.41
N TYR A 84 -17.50 -2.72 -3.41
CA TYR A 84 -16.11 -2.27 -3.57
C TYR A 84 -15.66 -1.31 -2.48
N VAL A 85 -14.41 -1.49 -2.05
CA VAL A 85 -13.65 -0.54 -1.22
C VAL A 85 -12.30 -0.32 -1.89
N PHE A 86 -11.88 0.93 -2.02
CA PHE A 86 -10.56 1.25 -2.56
C PHE A 86 -9.54 1.28 -1.42
N VAL A 87 -8.36 0.73 -1.67
CA VAL A 87 -7.28 0.62 -0.68
C VAL A 87 -5.97 1.09 -1.27
N ARG A 88 -5.22 1.91 -0.53
CA ARG A 88 -3.89 2.37 -0.90
C ARG A 88 -2.87 1.57 -0.10
N MET A 89 -2.07 0.77 -0.79
CA MET A 89 -1.10 -0.11 -0.16
C MET A 89 0.05 -0.45 -1.10
N ALA A 90 1.16 -0.92 -0.53
CA ALA A 90 2.17 -1.64 -1.31
C ALA A 90 1.64 -3.04 -1.68
N ILE A 91 2.06 -3.60 -2.82
CA ILE A 91 1.53 -4.87 -3.34
C ILE A 91 1.85 -6.06 -2.42
N GLU A 92 2.89 -5.94 -1.62
CA GLU A 92 3.37 -6.90 -0.62
C GLU A 92 2.44 -6.96 0.59
N GLU A 93 1.77 -5.86 0.89
CA GLU A 93 0.81 -5.75 1.99
C GLU A 93 -0.57 -6.32 1.65
N ARG A 94 -0.77 -6.80 0.40
CA ARG A 94 -2.06 -7.32 -0.07
C ARG A 94 -2.70 -8.36 0.85
N LEU A 95 -1.89 -9.17 1.52
CA LEU A 95 -2.37 -10.21 2.43
C LEU A 95 -3.09 -9.60 3.64
N ARG A 96 -2.65 -8.43 4.13
CA ARG A 96 -3.30 -7.73 5.25
C ARG A 96 -4.73 -7.35 4.92
N VAL A 97 -4.98 -6.96 3.67
CA VAL A 97 -6.31 -6.63 3.16
C VAL A 97 -7.16 -7.89 2.93
N LEU A 98 -6.58 -8.93 2.33
CA LEU A 98 -7.28 -10.19 2.09
C LEU A 98 -7.68 -10.93 3.38
N GLN A 99 -6.99 -10.66 4.49
CA GLN A 99 -7.33 -11.18 5.83
C GLN A 99 -8.48 -10.44 6.52
N LEU A 100 -9.04 -9.38 5.93
CA LEU A 100 -10.19 -8.67 6.49
C LEU A 100 -11.46 -9.50 6.27
N SER A 101 -12.28 -9.62 7.32
CA SER A 101 -13.57 -10.30 7.19
C SER A 101 -14.46 -9.54 6.21
N GLY A 102 -14.93 -10.24 5.19
CA GLY A 102 -15.79 -9.70 4.15
C GLY A 102 -15.06 -9.17 2.92
N VAL A 103 -13.72 -9.18 2.88
CA VAL A 103 -12.98 -9.04 1.62
C VAL A 103 -12.95 -10.39 0.92
N VAL A 104 -13.35 -10.43 -0.35
CA VAL A 104 -13.40 -11.64 -1.16
C VAL A 104 -12.14 -11.77 -2.02
N ARG A 105 -11.74 -10.68 -2.69
CA ARG A 105 -10.55 -10.64 -3.54
C ARG A 105 -10.14 -9.21 -3.87
N LEU A 106 -8.92 -9.05 -4.41
CA LEU A 106 -8.53 -7.82 -5.11
C LEU A 106 -8.92 -7.91 -6.58
N VAL A 107 -9.45 -6.82 -7.12
CA VAL A 107 -9.70 -6.71 -8.56
C VAL A 107 -8.38 -6.84 -9.29
N SER A 108 -8.34 -7.76 -10.24
CA SER A 108 -7.12 -8.16 -10.92
C SER A 108 -7.34 -8.23 -12.42
N VAL A 109 -6.32 -7.85 -13.18
CA VAL A 109 -6.24 -7.99 -14.64
C VAL A 109 -5.09 -8.93 -14.94
N ASN A 110 -5.32 -9.95 -15.77
CA ASN A 110 -4.32 -10.98 -16.10
C ASN A 110 -3.67 -11.62 -14.86
N GLY A 111 -4.47 -11.87 -13.81
CA GLY A 111 -4.01 -12.49 -12.56
C GLY A 111 -3.21 -11.58 -11.63
N LYS A 112 -3.01 -10.30 -11.97
CA LYS A 112 -2.30 -9.32 -11.13
C LYS A 112 -3.27 -8.27 -10.59
N PRO A 113 -3.19 -7.88 -9.30
CA PRO A 113 -3.99 -6.79 -8.77
C PRO A 113 -3.86 -5.54 -9.63
N ALA A 114 -4.99 -4.99 -10.06
CA ALA A 114 -5.03 -3.85 -10.96
C ALA A 114 -4.83 -2.57 -10.15
N ALA A 115 -3.70 -1.89 -10.38
CA ALA A 115 -3.45 -0.59 -9.80
C ALA A 115 -4.36 0.47 -10.46
N LEU A 116 -4.94 1.32 -9.62
CA LEU A 116 -5.79 2.44 -10.03
C LEU A 116 -4.96 3.74 -9.96
N PRO A 117 -5.08 4.63 -10.95
CA PRO A 117 -4.49 5.97 -10.90
C PRO A 117 -5.01 6.78 -9.70
N GLU A 118 -4.13 7.55 -9.06
CA GLU A 118 -4.51 8.45 -7.94
C GLU A 118 -5.62 9.43 -8.37
N GLN A 119 -5.52 9.98 -9.58
CA GLN A 119 -6.48 10.93 -10.14
C GLN A 119 -7.91 10.37 -10.24
N ASP A 120 -8.07 9.06 -10.49
CA ASP A 120 -9.38 8.43 -10.61
C ASP A 120 -10.05 8.31 -9.23
N ILE A 121 -9.25 8.07 -8.19
CA ILE A 121 -9.73 8.03 -6.81
C ILE A 121 -10.05 9.45 -6.31
N GLU A 122 -9.19 10.42 -6.62
CA GLU A 122 -9.40 11.81 -6.22
C GLU A 122 -10.64 12.42 -6.87
N ALA A 123 -10.93 12.09 -8.13
CA ALA A 123 -12.14 12.53 -8.81
C ALA A 123 -13.44 12.01 -8.19
N LEU A 124 -13.37 10.98 -7.32
CA LEU A 124 -14.52 10.37 -6.65
C LEU A 124 -14.73 10.88 -5.21
N ARG A 125 -13.77 11.63 -4.66
CA ARG A 125 -13.89 12.24 -3.32
C ARG A 125 -14.83 13.43 -3.33
#